data_AF-A0AAV3XAH0-F1
#
_entry.id   AF-A0AAV3XAH0-F1
#
_cell.length_a   1.000
_cell.length_b   1.000
_cell.length_c   1.000
_cell.angle_alpha   90.00
_cell.angle_beta   90.00
_cell.angle_gamma   90.00
#
_symmetry.space_group_name_H-M   'P 1'
#
loop_
_entity.id
_entity.type
_entity.pdbx_description
1 polymer ?
#
loop_
_entity_poly.entity_id
_entity_poly.type
_entity_poly.pdbx_seq_one_letter_code
_entity_poly.pdbx_strand_id
1 'polypeptide(L)'
;MQRHTPDIQPLAKAVLNRQEEFFGRFRLVLKQKITAMRTRYHGDYHLGQVLYTGKDFMIIDFEGKPTRRLSERRMKRSPLRDVAGMLQSFNDAASIAFANEVESGTIQSKDLPLMEAGNQFWVYWVSAAFLKGYLKVASGDNFLPKTTEELHLLLDVYLLEKVIYNLGEKLNHRPDLLGITLKQLLKF
;
A
#
# COMPACT_ATOMS: atom_id res chain seq x y z
N MET A 1 8.65 20.90 -19.80
CA MET A 1 7.87 19.77 -20.37
C MET A 1 6.55 19.71 -19.59
N GLN A 2 5.46 20.24 -20.14
CA GLN A 2 4.14 20.14 -19.49
C GLN A 2 3.70 18.68 -19.59
N ARG A 3 3.59 17.99 -18.45
CA ARG A 3 2.99 16.65 -18.38
C ARG A 3 1.54 16.79 -18.85
N HIS A 4 1.21 16.21 -20.01
CA HIS A 4 -0.17 15.95 -20.35
C HIS A 4 -0.70 14.92 -19.35
N THR A 5 -1.40 15.38 -18.32
CA THR A 5 -2.12 14.47 -17.43
C THR A 5 -3.17 13.75 -18.29
N PRO A 6 -3.12 12.41 -18.44
CA PRO A 6 -4.14 11.68 -19.18
C PRO A 6 -5.53 12.00 -18.59
N ASP A 7 -6.58 11.90 -19.39
CA ASP A 7 -7.94 12.02 -18.84
C ASP A 7 -8.19 10.88 -17.85
N ILE A 8 -8.12 11.20 -16.56
CA ILE A 8 -8.35 10.27 -15.45
C ILE A 8 -9.82 10.20 -15.03
N GLN A 9 -10.71 11.01 -15.63
CA GLN A 9 -12.13 11.00 -15.27
C GLN A 9 -12.78 9.62 -15.43
N PRO A 10 -12.50 8.83 -16.48
CA PRO A 10 -13.07 7.48 -16.59
C PRO A 10 -12.64 6.57 -15.45
N LEU A 11 -11.36 6.63 -15.04
CA LEU A 11 -10.82 5.85 -13.92
C LEU A 11 -11.45 6.29 -12.60
N ALA A 12 -11.60 7.60 -12.38
CA ALA A 12 -12.23 8.15 -11.19
C ALA A 12 -13.70 7.72 -11.08
N LYS A 13 -14.46 7.80 -12.19
CA LYS A 13 -15.84 7.30 -12.27
C LYS A 13 -15.93 5.80 -11.97
N ALA A 14 -15.01 5.01 -12.52
CA ALA A 14 -14.97 3.57 -12.25
C ALA A 14 -14.73 3.26 -10.76
N VAL A 15 -13.83 4.00 -10.10
CA VAL A 15 -13.59 3.87 -8.65
C VAL A 15 -14.83 4.28 -7.85
N LEU A 16 -15.48 5.40 -8.19
CA LEU A 16 -16.70 5.86 -7.51
C LEU A 16 -17.85 4.86 -7.66
N ASN A 17 -18.01 4.24 -8.82
CA ASN A 17 -19.03 3.22 -9.05
C ASN A 17 -18.84 1.96 -8.17
N ARG A 18 -17.63 1.76 -7.62
CA ARG A 18 -17.31 0.65 -6.71
C ARG A 18 -17.28 1.06 -5.23
N GLN A 19 -17.72 2.28 -4.90
CA GLN A 19 -17.71 2.80 -3.54
C GLN A 19 -18.40 1.88 -2.52
N GLU A 20 -19.57 1.34 -2.84
CA GLU A 20 -20.29 0.43 -1.94
C GLU A 20 -19.56 -0.90 -1.73
N GLU A 21 -18.80 -1.36 -2.73
CA GLU A 21 -17.94 -2.55 -2.61
C GLU A 21 -16.83 -2.30 -1.59
N PHE A 22 -16.15 -1.14 -1.68
CA PHE A 22 -15.10 -0.75 -0.74
C PHE A 22 -15.64 -0.61 0.69
N PHE A 23 -16.80 0.03 0.86
CA PHE A 23 -17.47 0.08 2.17
C PHE A 23 -17.86 -1.32 2.66
N GLY A 24 -18.30 -2.20 1.77
CA GLY A 24 -18.57 -3.61 2.05
C GLY A 24 -17.37 -4.31 2.69
N ARG A 25 -16.16 -4.12 2.15
CA ARG A 25 -14.91 -4.69 2.71
C ARG A 25 -14.62 -4.17 4.11
N PHE A 26 -14.74 -2.85 4.33
CA PHE A 26 -14.55 -2.28 5.68
C PHE A 26 -15.56 -2.82 6.71
N ARG A 27 -16.81 -3.03 6.30
CA ARG A 27 -17.87 -3.59 7.16
C ARG A 27 -17.56 -5.01 7.63
N LEU A 28 -16.72 -5.78 6.92
CA LEU A 28 -16.36 -7.16 7.33
C LEU A 28 -15.63 -7.20 8.68
N VAL A 29 -14.85 -6.17 9.02
CA VAL A 29 -14.17 -6.08 10.33
C VAL A 29 -15.16 -5.96 11.49
N LEU A 30 -16.39 -5.48 11.22
CA LEU A 30 -17.44 -5.35 12.23
C LEU A 30 -18.19 -6.67 12.47
N LYS A 31 -18.06 -7.66 11.58
CA LYS A 31 -18.82 -8.92 11.64
C LYS A 31 -18.21 -9.98 12.54
N GLN A 32 -16.94 -9.82 12.93
CA GLN A 32 -16.24 -10.79 13.75
C GLN A 32 -15.36 -10.11 14.80
N LYS A 33 -15.15 -10.79 15.93
CA LYS A 33 -14.20 -10.34 16.94
C LYS A 33 -12.78 -10.52 16.39
N ILE A 34 -12.00 -9.45 16.41
CA ILE A 34 -10.58 -9.48 16.02
C ILE A 34 -9.72 -9.75 17.24
N THR A 35 -8.86 -10.76 17.16
CA THR A 35 -7.96 -11.19 18.24
C THR A 35 -6.64 -10.44 18.27
N ALA A 36 -6.26 -9.80 17.15
CA ALA A 36 -5.04 -9.01 17.03
C ALA A 36 -4.95 -7.90 18.09
N MET A 37 -3.75 -7.71 18.65
CA MET A 37 -3.51 -6.66 19.63
C MET A 37 -3.17 -5.33 18.97
N ARG A 38 -3.32 -4.25 19.73
CA ARG A 38 -2.85 -2.92 19.34
C ARG A 38 -1.51 -2.64 20.02
N THR A 39 -0.51 -2.29 19.23
CA THR A 39 0.84 -1.93 19.69
C THR A 39 1.14 -0.47 19.34
N ARG A 40 2.25 0.07 19.85
CA ARG A 40 2.88 1.20 19.18
C ARG A 40 3.46 0.68 17.87
N TYR A 41 3.38 1.49 16.83
CA TYR A 41 3.75 1.16 15.47
C TYR A 41 4.35 2.43 14.84
N HIS A 42 5.02 2.30 13.71
CA HIS A 42 5.72 3.39 13.03
C HIS A 42 4.75 4.46 12.54
N GLY A 43 3.62 4.07 11.94
CA GLY A 43 2.56 5.01 11.56
C GLY A 43 2.70 5.61 10.16
N ASP A 44 3.92 5.66 9.64
CA ASP A 44 4.22 6.00 8.25
C ASP A 44 5.31 5.12 7.62
N TYR A 45 5.22 3.79 7.80
CA TYR A 45 6.26 2.87 7.32
C TYR A 45 6.17 2.63 5.81
N HIS A 46 7.27 2.89 5.09
CA HIS A 46 7.42 2.64 3.65
C HIS A 46 8.93 2.58 3.28
N LEU A 47 9.26 2.30 2.02
CA LEU A 47 10.65 2.13 1.56
C LEU A 47 11.55 3.36 1.82
N GLY A 48 10.98 4.56 1.90
CA GLY A 48 11.72 5.78 2.20
C GLY A 48 12.18 5.88 3.65
N GLN A 49 11.61 5.06 4.54
CA GLN A 49 11.92 5.01 5.97
C GLN A 49 12.80 3.81 6.35
N VAL A 50 13.38 3.14 5.35
CA VAL A 50 14.24 1.97 5.54
C VAL A 50 15.56 2.21 4.85
N LEU A 51 16.65 2.19 5.63
CA LEU A 51 18.01 2.36 5.15
C LEU A 51 18.76 1.03 5.22
N TYR A 52 19.40 0.64 4.12
CA TYR A 52 20.30 -0.52 4.12
C TYR A 52 21.72 -0.09 4.50
N THR A 53 22.27 -0.69 5.56
CA THR A 53 23.59 -0.38 6.11
C THR A 53 24.73 -1.18 5.46
N GLY A 54 24.43 -2.02 4.46
CA GLY A 54 25.37 -2.98 3.88
C GLY A 54 25.37 -4.36 4.56
N LYS A 55 24.83 -4.46 5.79
CA LYS A 55 24.70 -5.75 6.51
C LYS A 55 23.31 -5.96 7.15
N ASP A 56 22.59 -4.89 7.40
CA ASP A 56 21.27 -4.91 8.04
C ASP A 56 20.45 -3.68 7.63
N PHE A 57 19.19 -3.61 8.06
CA PHE A 57 18.29 -2.49 7.85
C PHE A 57 18.12 -1.63 9.10
N MET A 58 18.11 -0.32 8.91
CA MET A 58 17.72 0.65 9.93
C MET A 58 16.38 1.27 9.55
N ILE A 59 15.45 1.31 10.50
CA ILE A 59 14.16 1.98 10.36
C ILE A 59 14.29 3.37 11.02
N ILE A 60 13.87 4.41 10.31
CA ILE A 60 14.00 5.82 10.73
C ILE A 60 12.61 6.49 10.79
N ASP A 61 12.52 7.70 11.33
CA ASP A 61 11.31 8.56 11.26
C ASP A 61 10.04 7.98 11.95
N PHE A 62 10.15 7.68 13.24
CA PHE A 62 9.03 7.20 14.08
C PHE A 62 8.05 8.30 14.50
N GLU A 63 8.00 9.43 13.80
CA GLU A 63 7.03 10.49 14.09
C GLU A 63 5.60 10.09 13.75
N GLY A 64 5.44 9.18 12.78
CA GLY A 64 4.17 8.88 12.14
C GLY A 64 3.72 10.01 11.21
N LYS A 65 2.52 9.88 10.63
CA LYS A 65 2.06 10.81 9.58
C LYS A 65 1.98 12.27 10.06
N PRO A 66 2.64 13.23 9.38
CA PRO A 66 2.59 14.66 9.74
C PRO A 66 1.20 15.27 9.72
N THR A 67 0.31 14.77 8.85
CA THR A 67 -1.07 15.24 8.69
C THR A 67 -1.98 14.86 9.87
N ARG A 68 -1.53 13.96 10.76
CA ARG A 68 -2.27 13.49 11.92
C ARG A 68 -1.88 14.26 13.17
N ARG A 69 -2.85 14.47 14.07
CA ARG A 69 -2.61 15.13 15.36
C ARG A 69 -1.70 14.28 16.25
N LEU A 70 -0.93 14.90 17.16
CA LEU A 70 -0.01 14.18 18.06
C LEU A 70 -0.68 13.04 18.85
N SER A 71 -1.92 13.26 19.32
CA SER A 71 -2.69 12.23 20.03
C SER A 71 -2.97 11.01 19.15
N GLU A 72 -3.23 11.22 17.86
CA GLU A 72 -3.47 10.15 16.89
C GLU A 72 -2.18 9.41 16.53
N ARG A 73 -1.05 10.13 16.38
CA ARG A 73 0.27 9.52 16.13
C ARG A 73 0.72 8.61 17.28
N ARG A 74 0.35 8.93 18.52
CA ARG A 74 0.70 8.13 19.72
C ARG A 74 -0.25 6.96 19.98
N MET A 75 -1.42 6.93 19.34
CA MET A 75 -2.43 5.89 19.59
C MET A 75 -1.94 4.51 19.12
N LYS A 76 -2.12 3.50 19.98
CA LYS A 76 -1.82 2.12 19.63
C LYS A 76 -2.77 1.60 18.55
N ARG A 77 -2.24 0.95 17.52
CA ARG A 77 -2.98 0.36 16.39
C ARG A 77 -2.42 -1.02 16.05
N SER A 78 -3.05 -1.72 15.11
CA SER A 78 -2.49 -2.98 14.61
C SER A 78 -1.18 -2.70 13.86
N PRO A 79 -0.10 -3.45 14.11
CA PRO A 79 1.15 -3.31 13.37
C PRO A 79 1.03 -3.75 11.90
N LEU A 80 -0.03 -4.50 11.54
CA LEU A 80 -0.34 -4.82 10.14
C LEU A 80 -0.60 -3.58 9.27
N ARG A 81 -0.81 -2.40 9.88
CA ARG A 81 -0.87 -1.12 9.16
C ARG A 81 0.48 -0.70 8.60
N ASP A 82 1.58 -0.98 9.31
CA ASP A 82 2.92 -0.72 8.78
C ASP A 82 3.24 -1.73 7.67
N VAL A 83 2.84 -3.00 7.85
CA VAL A 83 2.95 -4.02 6.79
C VAL A 83 2.22 -3.57 5.53
N ALA A 84 0.96 -3.13 5.64
CA ALA A 84 0.21 -2.57 4.50
C ALA A 84 0.89 -1.34 3.89
N GLY A 85 1.50 -0.48 4.71
CA GLY A 85 2.30 0.65 4.25
C GLY A 85 3.47 0.25 3.36
N MET A 86 4.24 -0.76 3.78
CA MET A 86 5.38 -1.28 3.02
C MET A 86 4.94 -2.02 1.74
N LEU A 87 3.90 -2.86 1.84
CA LEU A 87 3.34 -3.55 0.66
C LEU A 87 2.87 -2.56 -0.41
N GLN A 88 2.18 -1.50 -0.01
CA GLN A 88 1.79 -0.44 -0.93
C GLN A 88 3.02 0.33 -1.46
N SER A 89 4.08 0.48 -0.66
CA SER A 89 5.32 1.12 -1.10
C SER A 89 6.02 0.33 -2.22
N PHE A 90 6.01 -1.01 -2.17
CA PHE A 90 6.53 -1.82 -3.28
C PHE A 90 5.70 -1.62 -4.55
N ASN A 91 4.38 -1.64 -4.41
CA ASN A 91 3.46 -1.44 -5.53
C ASN A 91 3.62 -0.05 -6.17
N ASP A 92 3.77 1.00 -5.35
CA ASP A 92 4.02 2.37 -5.83
C ASP A 92 5.39 2.47 -6.53
N ALA A 93 6.46 1.91 -5.94
CA ALA A 93 7.79 1.93 -6.54
C ALA A 93 7.81 1.26 -7.92
N ALA A 94 7.21 0.07 -8.03
CA ALA A 94 7.15 -0.68 -9.28
C ALA A 94 6.28 0.03 -10.32
N SER A 95 5.08 0.49 -9.93
CA SER A 95 4.15 1.17 -10.83
C SER A 95 4.70 2.49 -11.37
N ILE A 96 5.42 3.26 -10.54
CA ILE A 96 6.06 4.51 -10.96
C ILE A 96 7.23 4.22 -11.89
N ALA A 97 8.09 3.24 -11.56
CA ALA A 97 9.19 2.84 -12.44
C ALA A 97 8.67 2.39 -13.80
N PHE A 98 7.68 1.50 -13.83
CA PHE A 98 7.05 1.04 -15.07
C PHE A 98 6.47 2.21 -15.89
N ALA A 99 5.75 3.14 -15.25
CA ALA A 99 5.20 4.31 -15.96
C ALA A 99 6.31 5.18 -16.58
N ASN A 100 7.42 5.40 -15.86
CA ASN A 100 8.55 6.17 -16.37
C ASN A 100 9.24 5.48 -17.57
N GLU A 101 9.38 4.15 -17.55
CA GLU A 101 9.97 3.38 -18.66
C GLU A 101 9.07 3.35 -19.90
N VAL A 102 7.74 3.40 -19.71
CA VAL A 102 6.79 3.57 -20.82
C VAL A 102 6.86 5.00 -21.37
N GLU A 103 6.90 6.02 -20.51
CA GLU A 103 6.95 7.43 -20.93
C GLU A 103 8.25 7.78 -21.66
N SER A 104 9.38 7.24 -21.22
CA SER A 104 10.69 7.43 -21.86
C SER A 104 10.84 6.68 -23.19
N GLY A 105 9.91 5.77 -23.51
CA GLY A 105 9.96 4.95 -24.72
C GLY A 105 10.94 3.77 -24.65
N THR A 106 11.54 3.50 -23.48
CA THR A 106 12.36 2.30 -23.25
C THR A 106 11.53 1.03 -23.51
N ILE A 107 10.27 1.02 -23.06
CA ILE A 107 9.33 -0.07 -23.33
C ILE A 107 8.58 0.23 -24.63
N GLN A 108 8.84 -0.59 -25.65
CA GLN A 108 8.10 -0.50 -26.91
C GLN A 108 6.65 -0.98 -26.73
N SER A 109 5.72 -0.43 -27.52
CA SER A 109 4.29 -0.77 -27.43
C SER A 109 4.00 -2.27 -27.54
N LYS A 110 4.80 -3.00 -28.33
CA LYS A 110 4.67 -4.46 -28.51
C LYS A 110 5.02 -5.25 -27.25
N ASP A 111 5.88 -4.70 -26.40
CA ASP A 111 6.40 -5.36 -25.19
C ASP A 111 5.59 -4.97 -23.94
N LEU A 112 4.68 -4.00 -24.05
CA LEU A 112 3.86 -3.49 -22.94
C LEU A 112 3.15 -4.61 -22.15
N PRO A 113 2.45 -5.58 -22.77
CA PRO A 113 1.75 -6.61 -22.00
C PRO A 113 2.70 -7.49 -21.19
N LEU A 114 3.86 -7.84 -21.77
CA LEU A 114 4.87 -8.64 -21.10
C LEU A 114 5.50 -7.88 -19.93
N MET A 115 5.83 -6.60 -20.14
CA MET A 115 6.42 -5.75 -19.10
C MET A 115 5.43 -5.44 -17.97
N GLU A 116 4.15 -5.26 -18.29
CA GLU A 116 3.11 -5.11 -17.26
C GLU A 116 2.96 -6.39 -16.42
N ALA A 117 2.96 -7.56 -17.04
CA ALA A 117 2.94 -8.84 -16.33
C ALA A 117 4.19 -9.02 -15.45
N GLY A 118 5.37 -8.68 -15.97
CA GLY A 118 6.63 -8.70 -15.21
C GLY A 118 6.61 -7.75 -14.00
N ASN A 119 6.07 -6.54 -14.17
CA ASN A 119 5.88 -5.59 -13.08
C ASN A 119 4.96 -6.14 -11.99
N GLN A 120 3.83 -6.74 -12.36
CA GLN A 120 2.90 -7.36 -11.40
C GLN A 120 3.55 -8.55 -10.68
N PHE A 121 4.25 -9.40 -11.43
CA PHE A 121 5.00 -10.53 -10.87
C PHE A 121 6.01 -10.07 -9.83
N TRP A 122 6.80 -9.02 -10.12
CA TRP A 122 7.75 -8.46 -9.17
C TRP A 122 7.07 -7.97 -7.89
N VAL A 123 5.97 -7.21 -8.02
CA VAL A 123 5.18 -6.71 -6.87
C VAL A 123 4.69 -7.87 -6.00
N TYR A 124 4.14 -8.92 -6.60
CA TYR A 124 3.66 -10.08 -5.84
C TYR A 124 4.79 -10.80 -5.12
N TRP A 125 5.91 -11.05 -5.79
CA TRP A 125 7.03 -11.77 -5.18
C TRP A 125 7.70 -11.01 -4.05
N VAL A 126 7.98 -9.72 -4.22
CA VAL A 126 8.60 -8.92 -3.15
C VAL A 126 7.64 -8.79 -1.97
N SER A 127 6.34 -8.63 -2.23
CA SER A 127 5.30 -8.57 -1.20
C SER A 127 5.20 -9.87 -0.41
N ALA A 128 5.19 -11.01 -1.11
CA ALA A 128 5.16 -12.33 -0.49
C ALA A 128 6.44 -12.61 0.33
N ALA A 129 7.61 -12.26 -0.20
CA ALA A 129 8.88 -12.42 0.51
C ALA A 129 8.92 -11.57 1.79
N PHE A 130 8.53 -10.29 1.69
CA PHE A 130 8.45 -9.39 2.85
C PHE A 130 7.45 -9.90 3.89
N LEU A 131 6.22 -10.22 3.48
CA LEU A 131 5.18 -10.68 4.40
C LEU A 131 5.57 -12.00 5.07
N LYS A 132 6.14 -12.95 4.33
CA LYS A 132 6.65 -14.21 4.89
C LYS A 132 7.75 -13.96 5.93
N GLY A 133 8.70 -13.08 5.63
CA GLY A 133 9.76 -12.70 6.57
C GLY A 133 9.20 -12.06 7.84
N TYR A 134 8.27 -11.12 7.68
CA TYR A 134 7.61 -10.45 8.80
C TYR A 134 6.85 -11.45 9.69
N LEU A 135 5.98 -12.28 9.09
CA LEU A 135 5.16 -13.25 9.83
C LEU A 135 6.00 -14.30 10.54
N LYS A 136 7.10 -14.75 9.93
CA LYS A 136 8.02 -15.73 10.54
C LYS A 136 8.60 -15.23 11.87
N VAL A 137 8.91 -13.94 11.97
CA VAL A 137 9.46 -13.34 13.20
C VAL A 137 8.33 -12.97 14.16
N ALA A 138 7.29 -12.30 13.65
CA ALA A 138 6.19 -11.78 14.45
C ALA A 138 5.27 -12.88 15.05
N SER A 139 5.25 -14.09 14.48
CA SER A 139 4.48 -15.21 15.03
C SER A 139 4.98 -15.70 16.40
N GLY A 140 6.17 -15.28 16.84
CA GLY A 140 6.68 -15.55 18.19
C GLY A 140 5.98 -14.73 19.29
N ASP A 141 5.23 -13.69 18.92
CA ASP A 141 4.53 -12.79 19.83
C ASP A 141 3.00 -12.90 19.72
N ASN A 142 2.28 -12.35 20.70
CA ASN A 142 0.81 -12.44 20.78
C ASN A 142 0.06 -11.30 20.09
N PHE A 143 0.75 -10.41 19.35
CA PHE A 143 0.10 -9.23 18.76
C PHE A 143 -0.58 -9.48 17.42
N LEU A 144 -0.22 -10.56 16.72
CA LEU A 144 -0.84 -10.94 15.46
C LEU A 144 -2.23 -11.56 15.66
N PRO A 145 -3.08 -11.55 14.62
CA PRO A 145 -4.33 -12.29 14.64
C PRO A 145 -4.06 -13.79 14.77
N LYS A 146 -4.93 -14.51 15.47
CA LYS A 146 -4.77 -15.96 15.74
C LYS A 146 -5.07 -16.84 14.53
N THR A 147 -5.80 -16.34 13.55
CA THR A 147 -6.22 -17.10 12.38
C THR A 147 -5.78 -16.44 11.10
N THR A 148 -5.60 -17.25 10.06
CA THR A 148 -5.25 -16.79 8.72
C THR A 148 -6.38 -15.95 8.13
N GLU A 149 -7.64 -16.26 8.44
CA GLU A 149 -8.82 -15.52 7.99
C GLU A 149 -8.83 -14.10 8.57
N GLU A 150 -8.52 -13.94 9.85
CA GLU A 150 -8.39 -12.61 10.47
C GLU A 150 -7.21 -11.83 9.87
N LEU A 151 -6.08 -12.50 9.61
CA LEU A 151 -4.91 -11.88 8.98
C LEU A 151 -5.23 -11.36 7.58
N HIS A 152 -5.86 -12.18 6.74
CA HIS A 152 -6.28 -11.78 5.39
C HIS A 152 -7.27 -10.61 5.42
N LEU A 153 -8.29 -10.69 6.28
CA LEU A 153 -9.27 -9.61 6.45
C LEU A 153 -8.61 -8.29 6.84
N LEU A 154 -7.71 -8.31 7.83
CA LEU A 154 -7.05 -7.08 8.29
C LEU A 154 -6.08 -6.52 7.27
N LEU A 155 -5.32 -7.38 6.56
CA LEU A 155 -4.43 -6.94 5.50
C LEU A 155 -5.20 -6.32 4.33
N ASP A 156 -6.27 -6.95 3.85
CA ASP A 156 -7.12 -6.40 2.79
C ASP A 156 -7.65 -5.00 3.16
N VAL A 157 -8.18 -4.89 4.38
CA VAL A 157 -8.72 -3.62 4.90
C VAL A 157 -7.65 -2.54 5.04
N TYR A 158 -6.48 -2.86 5.60
CA TYR A 158 -5.42 -1.87 5.80
C TYR A 158 -4.72 -1.49 4.50
N LEU A 159 -4.62 -2.41 3.54
CA LEU A 159 -4.14 -2.11 2.20
C LEU A 159 -5.11 -1.15 1.51
N LEU A 160 -6.42 -1.45 1.51
CA LEU A 160 -7.44 -0.58 0.92
C LEU A 160 -7.44 0.81 1.57
N GLU A 161 -7.41 0.88 2.90
CA GLU A 161 -7.30 2.14 3.64
C GLU A 161 -6.04 2.93 3.22
N LYS A 162 -4.90 2.25 3.06
CA LYS A 162 -3.64 2.89 2.67
C LYS A 162 -3.70 3.42 1.23
N VAL A 163 -4.30 2.70 0.28
CA VAL A 163 -4.44 3.20 -1.09
C VAL A 163 -5.39 4.39 -1.16
N ILE A 164 -6.53 4.35 -0.44
CA ILE A 164 -7.46 5.50 -0.34
C ILE A 164 -6.77 6.71 0.30
N TYR A 165 -6.00 6.51 1.37
CA TYR A 165 -5.21 7.58 1.97
C TYR A 165 -4.21 8.18 0.97
N ASN A 166 -3.46 7.34 0.26
CA ASN A 166 -2.50 7.78 -0.74
C ASN A 166 -3.18 8.51 -1.91
N LEU A 167 -4.41 8.13 -2.29
CA LEU A 167 -5.21 8.88 -3.27
C LEU A 167 -5.47 10.31 -2.79
N GLY A 168 -5.88 10.48 -1.53
CA GLY A 168 -6.08 11.80 -0.92
C GLY A 168 -4.81 12.65 -0.92
N GLU A 169 -3.67 12.07 -0.56
CA GLU A 169 -2.38 12.78 -0.62
C GLU A 169 -2.01 13.20 -2.05
N LYS A 170 -2.15 12.29 -3.02
CA LYS A 170 -1.80 12.54 -4.42
C LYS A 170 -2.74 13.55 -5.08
N LEU A 171 -4.01 13.62 -4.68
CA LEU A 171 -4.96 14.64 -5.14
C LEU A 171 -4.46 16.06 -4.82
N ASN A 172 -3.82 16.25 -3.66
CA ASN A 172 -3.36 17.56 -3.22
C ASN A 172 -1.93 17.89 -3.69
N HIS A 173 -1.05 16.89 -3.79
CA HIS A 173 0.39 17.13 -3.94
C HIS A 173 1.01 16.54 -5.22
N ARG A 174 0.42 15.51 -5.82
CA ARG A 174 1.00 14.73 -6.93
C ARG A 174 -0.06 14.26 -7.94
N PRO A 175 -0.75 15.20 -8.62
CA PRO A 175 -1.83 14.85 -9.55
C PRO A 175 -1.36 13.98 -10.71
N ASP A 176 -0.07 14.02 -11.04
CA ASP A 176 0.59 13.16 -12.03
C ASP A 176 0.48 11.67 -11.69
N LEU A 177 0.37 11.31 -10.40
CA LEU A 177 0.32 9.92 -9.93
C LEU A 177 -1.10 9.39 -9.68
N LEU A 178 -2.13 10.20 -9.98
CA LEU A 178 -3.53 9.81 -9.75
C LEU A 178 -3.94 8.62 -10.61
N GLY A 179 -3.56 8.61 -11.89
CA GLY A 179 -3.89 7.51 -12.80
C GLY A 179 -3.38 6.16 -12.30
N ILE A 180 -2.16 6.12 -11.74
CA ILE A 180 -1.58 4.93 -11.12
C ILE A 180 -2.42 4.48 -9.92
N THR A 181 -2.75 5.41 -9.03
CA THR A 181 -3.44 5.10 -7.76
C THR A 181 -4.89 4.66 -7.99
N LEU A 182 -5.58 5.27 -8.96
CA LEU A 182 -6.92 4.85 -9.36
C LEU A 182 -6.90 3.42 -9.95
N LYS A 183 -5.92 3.10 -10.81
CA LYS A 183 -5.73 1.74 -11.33
C LYS A 183 -5.46 0.74 -10.21
N GLN A 184 -4.70 1.10 -9.18
CA GLN A 184 -4.47 0.25 -8.01
C GLN A 184 -5.77 -0.01 -7.23
N LEU A 185 -6.61 1.00 -7.01
CA LEU A 185 -7.92 0.82 -6.36
C LEU A 185 -8.84 -0.10 -7.16
N LEU A 186 -8.79 -0.04 -8.49
CA LEU A 186 -9.59 -0.92 -9.35
C LEU A 186 -9.10 -2.38 -9.35
N LYS A 187 -7.93 -2.67 -8.78
CA LYS A 187 -7.41 -4.05 -8.62
C LYS A 187 -7.80 -4.71 -7.30
N PHE A 188 -8.35 -3.96 -6.34
CA PHE A 188 -8.99 -4.57 -5.18
C PHE A 188 -10.18 -5.37 -5.67
#